data_AF-X1P606-F1
#
_entry.id   AF-X1P606-F1
#
_cell.length_a   1.000
_cell.length_b   1.000
_cell.length_c   1.000
_cell.angle_alpha   90.00
_cell.angle_beta   90.00
_cell.angle_gamma   90.00
#
_symmetry.space_group_name_H-M   'P 1'
#
loop_
_entity.id
_entity.type
_entity.pdbx_description
1 polymer ?
#
loop_
_entity_poly.entity_id
_entity_poly.type
_entity_poly.pdbx_seq_one_letter_code
_entity_poly.pdbx_strand_id
1 'polypeptide(L)' 'ALENKPIPIYGDGLNIRDWIYVLDHCRALDFVLQKGKPGEVYNIAADQEKTNLELIHQLLDIMAETMLSTSSLS' A
#
# COMPACT_ATOMS: atom_id res chain seq x y z
N ALA A 1 4.03 -8.11 -14.55
CA ALA A 1 2.91 -8.62 -13.71
C ALA A 1 1.58 -8.44 -14.42
N LEU A 2 0.64 -9.39 -14.23
CA LEU A 2 -0.66 -9.61 -14.89
C LEU A 2 -0.63 -9.63 -16.43
N GLU A 3 -0.16 -8.56 -17.07
CA GLU A 3 0.07 -8.47 -18.51
C GLU A 3 1.47 -8.94 -18.93
N ASN A 4 2.17 -9.64 -18.03
CA ASN A 4 3.56 -10.09 -18.20
C ASN A 4 4.58 -9.00 -18.61
N LYS A 5 4.28 -7.74 -18.26
CA LYS A 5 5.18 -6.59 -18.47
C LYS A 5 6.16 -6.42 -17.30
N PRO A 6 7.37 -5.88 -17.55
CA PRO A 6 8.29 -5.52 -16.47
C PRO A 6 7.65 -4.47 -15.54
N ILE A 7 7.91 -4.59 -14.24
CA ILE A 7 7.47 -3.60 -13.24
C ILE A 7 8.54 -2.51 -13.20
N PRO A 8 8.22 -1.25 -13.57
CA PRO A 8 9.20 -0.18 -13.51
C PRO A 8 9.49 0.20 -12.05
N ILE A 9 10.77 0.31 -11.70
CA ILE A 9 11.26 0.81 -10.40
C ILE A 9 12.06 2.08 -10.67
N TYR A 10 11.71 3.15 -9.97
CA TYR A 10 12.42 4.42 -10.06
C TYR A 10 13.62 4.44 -9.10
N GLY A 11 14.79 4.85 -9.60
CA GLY A 11 16.02 4.91 -8.82
C GLY A 11 16.52 3.51 -8.45
N ASP A 12 17.03 3.37 -7.23
CA ASP A 12 17.44 2.09 -6.65
C ASP A 12 16.29 1.33 -5.95
N GLY A 13 15.10 1.93 -5.88
CA GLY A 13 13.94 1.35 -5.22
C GLY A 13 13.98 1.38 -3.68
N LEU A 14 14.98 2.02 -3.07
CA LEU A 14 15.17 2.08 -1.61
C LEU A 14 14.41 3.24 -0.94
N ASN A 15 13.60 3.98 -1.71
CA ASN A 15 12.73 5.02 -1.17
C ASN A 15 11.73 4.44 -0.16
N ILE A 16 11.79 4.91 1.09
CA ILE A 16 10.87 4.52 2.16
C ILE A 16 9.61 5.40 2.12
N ARG A 17 8.44 4.78 2.24
CA ARG A 17 7.14 5.46 2.37
C ARG A 17 6.29 4.75 3.42
N ASP A 18 5.43 5.51 4.09
CA ASP A 18 4.33 4.97 4.88
C ASP A 18 3.12 4.71 3.96
N TRP A 19 2.64 3.46 3.94
CA TRP A 19 1.59 3.00 3.05
C TRP A 19 0.25 2.91 3.78
N ILE A 20 -0.61 3.90 3.57
CA ILE A 20 -1.97 3.94 4.14
C ILE A 20 -3.03 3.43 3.17
N TYR A 21 -3.91 2.57 3.67
CA TYR A 21 -5.08 2.12 2.91
C TYR A 21 -6.10 3.25 2.77
N VAL A 22 -6.62 3.43 1.55
CA VAL A 22 -7.48 4.58 1.21
C VAL A 22 -8.69 4.74 2.12
N LEU A 23 -9.34 3.64 2.52
CA LEU A 23 -10.54 3.73 3.36
C LEU A 23 -10.20 4.10 4.80
N ASP A 24 -9.01 3.74 5.29
CA ASP A 24 -8.57 4.17 6.62
C ASP A 24 -8.24 5.67 6.63
N HIS A 25 -7.63 6.16 5.53
CA HIS A 25 -7.46 7.60 5.35
C HIS A 25 -8.81 8.33 5.29
N CYS A 26 -9.80 7.82 4.56
CA CYS A 26 -11.15 8.40 4.52
C CYS A 26 -11.82 8.41 5.91
N ARG A 27 -11.69 7.34 6.69
CA ARG A 27 -12.22 7.28 8.07
C ARG A 27 -11.54 8.29 8.98
N ALA A 28 -10.23 8.47 8.85
CA ALA A 28 -9.49 9.47 9.60
C ALA A 28 -9.92 10.90 9.23
N LEU A 29 -10.19 11.18 7.95
CA LEU A 29 -10.75 12.45 7.50
C LEU A 29 -12.14 12.70 8.08
N ASP A 30 -13.04 11.71 8.06
CA ASP A 30 -14.37 11.81 8.67
C ASP A 30 -14.27 12.08 10.18
N PHE A 31 -13.36 11.41 10.87
CA PHE A 31 -13.10 11.66 12.29
C PHE A 31 -12.62 13.10 12.55
N VAL A 32 -11.64 13.59 11.80
CA VAL A 32 -11.13 14.96 11.93
C VAL A 32 -12.22 15.99 11.57
N LEU A 33 -13.07 15.70 10.59
CA LEU A 33 -14.20 16.56 10.24
C LEU A 33 -15.19 16.70 11.41
N GLN A 34 -15.47 15.61 12.12
CA GLN A 34 -16.46 15.59 13.20
C GLN A 34 -15.91 16.05 14.56
N LYS A 35 -14.62 15.81 14.82
CA LYS A 35 -14.01 15.94 16.16
C LYS A 35 -12.75 16.81 16.18
N GLY A 36 -12.23 17.19 15.02
CA GLY A 36 -11.04 18.03 14.89
C GLY A 36 -11.28 19.43 15.44
N LYS A 37 -10.21 20.05 15.93
CA LYS A 37 -10.21 21.42 16.41
C LYS A 37 -9.87 22.37 15.26
N PRO A 38 -10.66 23.43 15.03
CA PRO A 38 -10.36 24.41 13.98
C PRO A 38 -8.97 25.03 14.13
N GLY A 39 -8.25 25.12 13.02
CA GLY A 39 -6.90 25.68 12.95
C GLY A 39 -5.78 24.71 13.32
N GLU A 40 -6.08 23.49 13.75
CA GLU A 40 -5.06 22.46 14.00
C GLU A 40 -4.71 21.67 12.73
N VAL A 41 -3.53 21.07 12.74
CA VAL A 41 -3.02 20.18 11.68
C VAL A 41 -2.93 18.75 12.22
N TYR A 42 -3.43 17.79 11.45
CA TYR A 42 -3.45 16.37 11.80
C TYR A 42 -2.66 15.56 10.78
N ASN A 43 -1.58 14.91 11.22
CA ASN A 43 -0.89 13.91 10.41
C ASN A 43 -1.64 12.58 10.49
N ILE A 44 -1.98 12.01 9.35
CA ILE A 44 -2.68 10.72 9.23
C ILE A 44 -1.71 9.74 8.57
N ALA A 45 -1.34 8.69 9.29
CA ALA A 45 -0.31 7.72 8.95
C ALA A 45 -0.81 6.31 9.31
N ALA A 46 -0.29 5.28 8.65
CA ALA A 46 -0.63 3.88 8.92
C ALA A 46 0.44 3.15 9.73
N ASP A 47 1.60 3.77 9.96
CA ASP A 47 2.77 3.14 10.59
C ASP A 47 3.19 1.87 9.83
N GLN A 48 3.11 1.93 8.49
CA GLN A 48 3.45 0.86 7.56
C GLN A 48 4.60 1.32 6.65
N GLU A 49 5.74 1.63 7.25
CA GLU A 49 6.93 2.03 6.52
C GLU A 49 7.54 0.86 5.73
N LYS A 50 7.63 1.02 4.42
CA LYS A 50 8.28 0.05 3.51
C LYS A 50 8.99 0.78 2.38
N THR A 51 10.09 0.19 1.91
CA THR A 51 10.70 0.58 0.64
C THR A 51 9.81 0.18 -0.54
N ASN A 52 10.01 0.83 -1.69
CA ASN A 52 9.33 0.42 -2.92
C ASN A 52 9.66 -1.04 -3.29
N LEU A 53 10.90 -1.49 -3.07
CA LEU A 53 11.31 -2.88 -3.33
C LEU A 53 10.58 -3.89 -2.45
N GLU A 54 10.49 -3.63 -1.14
CA GLU A 54 9.77 -4.51 -0.21
C GLU A 54 8.30 -4.65 -0.59
N LEU A 55 7.65 -3.55 -0.98
CA LEU A 55 6.26 -3.60 -1.44
C LEU A 55 6.11 -4.44 -2.71
N ILE A 56 7.00 -4.25 -3.69
CA ILE A 56 6.94 -4.99 -4.96
C ILE A 56 7.16 -6.48 -4.75
N HIS A 57 8.12 -6.89 -3.91
CA HIS A 57 8.33 -8.29 -3.60
C HIS A 57 7.10 -8.91 -2.93
N GLN A 58 6.50 -8.24 -1.93
CA GLN A 58 5.27 -8.72 -1.30
C GLN A 58 4.11 -8.88 -2.29
N LEU A 59 3.96 -7.95 -3.24
CA LEU A 59 2.95 -8.07 -4.29
C LEU A 59 3.22 -9.28 -5.20
N LEU A 60 4.48 -9.54 -5.57
CA LEU A 60 4.84 -10.70 -6.39
C LEU A 60 4.59 -12.02 -5.67
N ASP A 61 4.90 -12.09 -4.37
CA ASP A 61 4.65 -13.28 -3.55
C ASP A 61 3.15 -13.60 -3.48
N ILE A 62 2.31 -12.61 -3.20
CA ILE A 62 0.84 -12.76 -3.17
C ILE A 62 0.31 -13.23 -4.53
N MET A 63 0.83 -12.68 -5.63
CA MET A 63 0.43 -13.09 -6.98
C MET A 63 0.82 -14.55 -7.26
N ALA A 64 2.01 -14.98 -6.85
CA ALA A 64 2.48 -16.34 -7.03
C ALA A 64 1.62 -17.33 -6.23
N GLU A 65 1.32 -17.03 -4.97
CA GLU A 65 0.41 -17.82 -4.13
C GLU A 65 -0.98 -17.94 -4.74
N THR A 66 -1.52 -16.83 -5.27
CA THR A 66 -2.85 -16.80 -5.91
C THR A 66 -2.88 -17.64 -7.18
N MET A 67 -1.80 -17.66 -7.97
CA MET A 67 -1.69 -18.51 -9.16
C MET A 67 -1.61 -20.00 -8.82
N LEU A 68 -0.88 -20.36 -7.77
CA LEU A 68 -0.76 -21.75 -7.29
C LEU A 68 -2.09 -22.30 -6.78
N SER A 69 -2.87 -21.50 -6.03
CA SER A 69 -4.18 -21.92 -5.54
C SER A 69 -5.22 -22.03 -6.66
N THR A 70 -5.16 -21.16 -7.68
CA THR A 70 -6.06 -21.24 -8.84
C THR A 70 -5.79 -22.47 -9.70
N SER A 71 -4.52 -22.86 -9.85
CA SER A 71 -4.10 -24.03 -10.65
C SER A 71 -4.43 -25.38 -10.02
N SER A 72 -4.71 -25.41 -8.71
CA SER A 72 -5.10 -26.62 -7.97
C SER A 72 -6.63 -26.80 -7.86
N LEU A 73 -7.40 -25.81 -8.33
CA LEU A 73 -8.86 -25.82 -8.41
C LEU A 73 -9.40 -26.00 -9.85
N SER A 74 -8.51 -26.10 -10.84
CA SER A 74 -8.79 -26.39 -12.26
C SER A 74 -8.27 -27.77 -12.65
#